data_AF-A0A7X8JVI5-F1
#
_entry.id   AF-A0A7X8JVI5-F1
#
_cell.length_a   1.000
_cell.length_b   1.000
_cell.length_c   1.000
_cell.angle_alpha   90.00
_cell.angle_beta   90.00
_cell.angle_gamma   90.00
#
_symmetry.space_group_name_H-M   'P 1'
#
loop_
_entity.id
_entity.type
_entity.pdbx_description
1 polymer ?
#
loop_
_entity_poly.entity_id
_entity_poly.type
_entity_poly.pdbx_seq_one_letter_code
_entity_poly.pdbx_strand_id
1 'polypeptide(L)' 'MGKIYAIILGGGEGKRLQSSIPKQFIEIQGKTVIEHTIEKFNKNRYIDSIIVVMNKIYNVVELRKKL' A
#
# COMPACT_ATOMS: atom_id res chain seq x y z
N MET A 1 -19.21 14.53 13.54
CA MET A 1 -18.03 14.54 12.65
C MET A 1 -18.07 13.25 11.82
N GLY A 2 -17.81 13.30 10.51
CA GLY A 2 -17.77 12.10 9.67
C GLY A 2 -16.44 11.36 9.80
N LYS A 3 -16.44 10.04 9.52
CA LYS A 3 -15.21 9.26 9.39
C LYS A 3 -14.52 9.55 8.06
N ILE A 4 -13.19 9.67 8.09
CA ILE A 4 -12.33 9.90 6.93
C ILE A 4 -11.61 8.59 6.61
N TYR A 5 -11.78 8.13 5.37
CA TYR A 5 -11.16 6.91 4.86
C TYR A 5 -10.11 7.22 3.81
N ALA A 6 -8.95 6.57 3.90
CA ALA A 6 -7.97 6.55 2.82
C ALA A 6 -8.10 5.27 2.00
N ILE A 7 -8.21 5.40 0.69
CA ILE A 7 -8.27 4.27 -0.24
C ILE A 7 -6.99 4.25 -1.06
N ILE A 8 -6.16 3.23 -0.88
CA ILE A 8 -4.88 3.04 -1.57
C ILE A 8 -5.08 2.00 -2.68
N LEU A 9 -4.97 2.44 -3.93
CA LEU A 9 -5.14 1.58 -5.12
C LEU A 9 -3.78 1.01 -5.56
N GLY A 10 -3.49 -0.22 -5.14
CA GLY A 10 -2.24 -0.94 -5.43
C GLY A 10 -2.40 -2.12 -6.40
N GLY A 11 -3.54 -2.24 -7.09
CA GLY A 11 -3.85 -3.39 -7.96
C GLY A 11 -3.14 -3.43 -9.31
N GLY A 12 -2.35 -2.41 -9.68
CA GLY A 12 -1.66 -2.33 -10.96
C GLY A 12 -0.35 -3.13 -11.01
N GLU A 13 0.06 -3.51 -12.22
CA GLU A 13 1.32 -4.25 -12.46
C GLU A 13 2.55 -3.34 -12.63
N GLY A 14 2.36 -2.05 -12.94
CA GLY A 14 3.48 -1.11 -13.05
C GLY A 14 4.40 -1.31 -14.27
N LYS A 15 3.89 -1.86 -15.40
CA LYS A 15 4.68 -2.21 -16.60
C LYS A 15 5.65 -1.14 -17.14
N ARG A 16 5.31 0.15 -16.99
CA ARG A 16 6.18 1.27 -17.41
C ARG A 16 7.53 1.31 -16.68
N LEU A 17 7.60 0.70 -15.49
CA LEU A 17 8.82 0.61 -14.69
C LEU A 17 9.78 -0.47 -15.21
N GLN A 18 9.37 -1.28 -16.20
CA GLN A 18 10.15 -2.39 -16.77
C GLN A 18 10.76 -3.32 -15.70
N SER A 19 10.08 -3.47 -14.57
CA SER A 19 10.47 -4.36 -13.49
C SER A 19 9.71 -5.68 -13.57
N SER A 20 10.36 -6.77 -13.20
CA SER A 20 9.72 -8.08 -12.99
C SER A 20 8.84 -8.09 -11.73
N ILE A 21 9.04 -7.13 -10.82
CA ILE A 21 8.29 -6.98 -9.58
C ILE A 21 7.29 -5.82 -9.75
N PRO A 22 6.00 -6.01 -9.45
CA PRO A 22 5.04 -4.91 -9.46
C PRO A 22 5.49 -3.77 -8.56
N LYS A 23 5.37 -2.53 -9.05
CA LYS A 23 6.01 -1.35 -8.43
C LYS A 23 5.74 -1.19 -6.92
N GLN A 24 4.56 -1.57 -6.47
CA GLN A 24 4.11 -1.44 -5.09
C GLN A 24 4.89 -2.33 -4.12
N PHE A 25 5.49 -3.41 -4.62
CA PHE A 25 6.30 -4.35 -3.85
C PHE A 25 7.81 -4.10 -3.97
N ILE A 26 8.23 -3.11 -4.77
CA ILE A 26 9.64 -2.75 -4.85
C ILE A 26 10.08 -2.17 -3.51
N GLU A 27 11.20 -2.69 -3.01
CA GLU A 27 11.79 -2.24 -1.76
C GLU A 27 12.65 -0.99 -1.97
N ILE A 28 12.45 -0.01 -1.09
CA ILE A 28 13.23 1.21 -0.99
C ILE A 28 13.56 1.39 0.48
N GLN A 29 14.85 1.40 0.84
CA GLN A 29 15.30 1.58 2.23
C GLN A 29 14.65 0.60 3.23
N GLY A 30 14.61 -0.70 2.92
CA GLY A 30 14.09 -1.71 3.86
C GLY A 30 12.57 -1.86 3.88
N LYS A 31 11.83 -1.09 3.07
CA LYS A 31 10.36 -1.14 2.99
C LYS A 31 9.87 -1.05 1.56
N THR A 32 8.83 -1.81 1.24
CA THR A 32 8.12 -1.74 -0.02
C THR A 32 7.47 -0.37 -0.22
N VAL A 33 7.29 0.05 -1.47
CA VAL A 33 6.59 1.30 -1.81
C VAL A 33 5.20 1.39 -1.16
N ILE A 34 4.48 0.27 -1.05
CA ILE A 34 3.17 0.25 -0.41
C ILE A 34 3.25 0.41 1.11
N GLU A 35 4.27 -0.14 1.78
CA GLU A 35 4.51 0.08 3.21
C GLU A 35 4.79 1.56 3.50
N HIS A 36 5.66 2.20 2.70
CA HIS A 36 5.92 3.65 2.81
C HIS A 36 4.64 4.47 2.70
N THR A 37 3.76 4.09 1.77
CA THR A 37 2.48 4.77 1.57
C THR A 37 1.60 4.60 2.79
N ILE A 38 1.36 3.35 3.23
CA ILE A 38 0.48 3.07 4.36
C ILE A 38 0.98 3.76 5.64
N GLU A 39 2.28 3.74 5.91
CA GLU A 39 2.85 4.42 7.09
C GLU A 39 2.58 5.92 7.10
N LYS A 40 2.60 6.59 5.93
CA LYS A 40 2.30 8.01 5.83
C LYS A 40 0.83 8.30 6.11
N PHE A 41 -0.08 7.48 5.59
CA PHE A 41 -1.51 7.60 5.87
C PHE A 41 -1.83 7.28 7.33
N ASN A 42 -1.18 6.26 7.91
CA ASN A 42 -1.40 5.84 9.29
C ASN A 42 -0.93 6.89 10.32
N LYS A 43 0.10 7.67 9.98
CA LYS A 43 0.59 8.79 10.82
C LYS A 43 -0.30 10.04 10.74
N ASN A 44 -1.29 10.07 9.84
CA ASN A 44 -2.17 11.22 9.70
C ASN A 44 -3.35 11.10 10.68
N ARG A 45 -3.37 11.97 11.69
CA ARG A 45 -4.41 12.03 12.74
C ARG A 45 -5.84 12.24 12.23
N TYR A 46 -6.01 12.67 10.98
CA TYR A 46 -7.32 12.90 10.38
C TYR A 46 -7.87 11.66 9.68
N ILE A 47 -7.15 10.53 9.67
CA ILE A 47 -7.55 9.33 8.93
C ILE A 47 -7.97 8.26 9.92
N ASP A 48 -9.24 7.88 9.85
CA ASP A 48 -9.82 6.89 10.77
C ASP A 48 -9.58 5.45 10.31
N SER A 49 -9.42 5.24 9.00
CA SER A 49 -9.27 3.90 8.42
C SER A 49 -8.60 3.93 7.05
N ILE A 50 -7.80 2.89 6.77
CA ILE A 50 -7.10 2.71 5.50
C ILE A 50 -7.62 1.43 4.83
N ILE A 51 -8.04 1.55 3.57
CA ILE A 51 -8.48 0.44 2.72
C ILE A 51 -7.44 0.30 1.62
N VAL A 52 -6.83 -0.87 1.53
CA VAL A 52 -5.86 -1.19 0.48
C VAL A 52 -6.52 -2.11 -0.54
N VAL A 53 -6.60 -1.67 -1.79
CA VAL A 53 -7.19 -2.43 -2.89
C VAL A 53 -6.07 -3.02 -3.73
N MET A 54 -6.06 -4.35 -3.84
CA MET A 54 -5.01 -5.12 -4.49
C MET A 54 -5.60 -6.12 -5.47
N ASN A 55 -4.82 -6.46 -6.50
CA ASN A 55 -5.18 -7.59 -7.36
C ASN A 55 -5.07 -8.88 -6.54
N LYS A 56 -6.10 -9.73 -6.59
CA LYS A 56 -6.19 -11.00 -5.86
C LYS A 56 -5.01 -11.95 -6.12
N ILE A 57 -4.31 -11.78 -7.24
CA ILE A 57 -3.13 -12.59 -7.58
C ILE A 57 -1.96 -12.34 -6.63
N TYR A 58 -1.91 -11.17 -5.99
CA TYR A 58 -0.85 -10.83 -5.05
C TYR A 58 -1.22 -11.25 -3.63
N ASN A 59 -0.31 -11.98 -2.98
CA ASN A 59 -0.45 -12.33 -1.57
C ASN A 59 -0.05 -11.12 -0.71
N VAL A 60 -1.00 -10.59 0.05
CA VAL A 60 -0.85 -9.36 0.86
C VAL A 60 -0.88 -9.64 2.37
N VAL A 61 -0.73 -10.91 2.78
CA VAL A 61 -0.83 -11.31 4.19
C VAL A 61 0.22 -10.63 5.06
N GLU A 62 1.42 -10.39 4.55
CA GLU A 62 2.50 -9.75 5.32
C GLU A 62 2.22 -8.28 5.64
N LEU A 63 1.51 -7.56 4.76
CA LEU A 63 1.13 -6.17 5.00
C LEU A 63 0.23 -6.03 6.23
N ARG A 64 -0.64 -7.02 6.48
CA ARG A 64 -1.52 -7.02 7.67
C ARG A 64 -0.80 -7.23 8.99
N LYS A 65 0.41 -7.80 8.97
CA LYS A 65 1.16 -8.14 10.20
C LYS A 65 2.07 -7.00 10.66
N LYS A 66 2.44 -6.10 9.76
CA LYS A 66 3.37 -4.98 10.02
C LYS A 66 2.66 -3.67 10.38
N LEU A 67 1.34 -3.66 10.32
CA LEU A 67 0.45 -2.54 10.66
C LEU A 67 -0.32 -2.86 11.93
#